data_AF-A0A933BLM4-F1
#
_entry.id   AF-A0A933BLM4-F1
#
_cell.length_a   1.000
_cell.length_b   1.000
_cell.length_c   1.000
_cell.angle_alpha   90.00
_cell.angle_beta   90.00
_cell.angle_gamma   90.00
#
_symmetry.space_group_name_H-M   'P 1'
#
loop_
_entity.id
_entity.type
_entity.pdbx_description
1 polymer ?
#
loop_
_entity_poly.entity_id
_entity_poly.type
_entity_poly.pdbx_seq_one_letter_code
_entity_poly.pdbx_strand_id
1 'polypeptide(L)'
;GGGGGGAGPQNPGTGVGGAGGGLTGAAGATGANGGSGGGGGTQGGGGAAGAAGQNDPGTASAGALGVGGGGGATGGIFGGGGGSGYFGGGGGGDQQSANGGGGGSSFTAVGASSVSHTQGNHAGDGQVVITFTIATAAIPTLSEWAQLAMVALLVGGGLLALRRRSHPA
;
A
#
# COMPACT_ATOMS: atom_id res chain seq x y z
N GLY A 1 -2.04 4.63 -1.45
CA GLY A 1 -1.61 4.12 -2.77
C GLY A 1 -0.40 4.90 -3.23
N GLY A 2 0.31 4.39 -4.25
CA GLY A 2 1.42 5.11 -4.88
C GLY A 2 0.95 6.25 -5.79
N GLY A 3 1.58 7.41 -5.67
CA GLY A 3 1.40 8.59 -6.54
C GLY A 3 2.24 8.50 -7.81
N GLY A 4 1.77 9.17 -8.87
CA GLY A 4 2.52 9.30 -10.12
C GLY A 4 3.73 10.23 -9.97
N GLY A 5 4.74 10.03 -10.81
CA GLY A 5 5.87 10.94 -10.92
C GLY A 5 5.49 12.24 -11.63
N GLY A 6 6.22 13.31 -11.31
CA GLY A 6 6.14 14.60 -11.98
C GLY A 6 6.77 14.54 -13.37
N ALA A 7 6.23 15.35 -14.28
CA ALA A 7 6.82 15.56 -15.59
C ALA A 7 7.96 16.59 -15.53
N GLY A 8 8.93 16.43 -16.42
CA GLY A 8 9.96 17.45 -16.65
C GLY A 8 9.40 18.64 -17.48
N PRO A 9 9.79 19.90 -17.19
CA PRO A 9 9.11 21.08 -17.74
C PRO A 9 9.48 21.49 -19.19
N GLN A 10 10.44 20.84 -19.87
CA GLN A 10 11.14 21.49 -21.00
C GLN A 10 10.91 20.93 -22.41
N ASN A 11 9.99 19.97 -22.60
CA ASN A 11 9.47 19.69 -23.94
C ASN A 11 8.12 18.97 -23.87
N PRO A 12 7.08 19.41 -24.62
CA PRO A 12 5.80 18.71 -24.66
C PRO A 12 6.00 17.29 -25.23
N GLY A 13 6.00 16.27 -24.37
CA GLY A 13 5.88 14.87 -24.78
C GLY A 13 7.05 13.93 -24.46
N THR A 14 8.23 14.41 -24.04
CA THR A 14 9.40 13.54 -23.78
C THR A 14 9.68 13.26 -22.30
N GLY A 15 9.08 14.03 -21.40
CA GLY A 15 9.37 14.03 -19.97
C GLY A 15 8.27 13.52 -19.06
N VAL A 16 7.40 12.64 -19.53
CA VAL A 16 6.21 12.20 -18.78
C VAL A 16 6.62 11.45 -17.52
N GLY A 17 6.02 11.79 -16.38
CA GLY A 17 6.24 11.06 -15.13
C GLY A 17 5.64 9.65 -15.15
N GLY A 18 6.26 8.75 -14.40
CA GLY A 18 5.85 7.35 -14.31
C GLY A 18 4.52 7.19 -13.58
N ALA A 19 3.71 6.26 -14.08
CA ALA A 19 2.49 5.81 -13.42
C ALA A 19 2.77 5.27 -12.01
N GLY A 20 2.07 5.78 -10.98
CA GLY A 20 2.08 5.21 -9.63
C GLY A 20 0.90 4.27 -9.37
N GLY A 21 0.88 3.65 -8.19
CA GLY A 21 -0.33 3.04 -7.64
C GLY A 21 -0.40 1.52 -7.74
N GLY A 22 0.38 0.88 -8.59
CA GLY A 22 0.59 -0.58 -8.56
C GLY A 22 1.54 -1.02 -7.44
N LEU A 23 1.77 -2.34 -7.29
CA LEU A 23 2.81 -2.88 -6.39
C LEU A 23 4.22 -2.42 -6.78
N THR A 24 4.39 -2.09 -8.05
CA THR A 24 5.56 -1.44 -8.63
C THR A 24 5.08 -0.22 -9.40
N GLY A 25 5.63 0.96 -9.10
CA GLY A 25 5.45 2.14 -9.92
C GLY A 25 6.20 1.98 -11.25
N ALA A 26 5.73 2.66 -12.28
CA ALA A 26 6.43 2.74 -13.55
C ALA A 26 7.58 3.74 -13.47
N ALA A 27 8.63 3.51 -14.27
CA ALA A 27 9.68 4.48 -14.48
C ALA A 27 9.14 5.73 -15.20
N GLY A 28 9.75 6.88 -14.94
CA GLY A 28 9.52 8.09 -15.73
C GLY A 28 10.13 7.97 -17.12
N ALA A 29 9.58 8.73 -18.06
CA ALA A 29 10.09 8.77 -19.42
C ALA A 29 11.53 9.32 -19.44
N THR A 30 12.36 8.69 -20.26
CA THR A 30 13.70 9.20 -20.59
C THR A 30 13.58 10.16 -21.76
N GLY A 31 14.02 11.40 -21.56
CA GLY A 31 14.13 12.41 -22.60
C GLY A 31 15.33 12.16 -23.53
N ALA A 32 15.56 13.04 -24.49
CA ALA A 32 16.74 12.98 -25.34
C ALA A 32 18.02 13.40 -24.61
N ASN A 33 19.17 13.15 -25.25
CA ASN A 33 20.52 13.58 -24.84
C ASN A 33 21.11 12.84 -23.62
N GLY A 34 20.77 11.56 -23.44
CA GLY A 34 21.55 10.62 -22.63
C GLY A 34 21.33 10.68 -21.11
N GLY A 35 20.41 11.52 -20.62
CA GLY A 35 19.87 11.39 -19.26
C GLY A 35 18.90 10.22 -19.16
N SER A 36 18.38 9.95 -17.95
CA SER A 36 17.33 8.94 -17.76
C SER A 36 16.24 9.39 -16.78
N GLY A 37 15.04 8.84 -16.99
CA GLY A 37 13.93 8.98 -16.06
C GLY A 37 14.18 8.24 -14.75
N GLY A 38 13.49 8.67 -13.69
CA GLY A 38 13.56 8.02 -12.39
C GLY A 38 12.89 6.65 -12.41
N GLY A 39 13.45 5.67 -11.71
CA GLY A 39 12.84 4.36 -11.55
C GLY A 39 11.58 4.41 -10.70
N GLY A 40 10.67 3.46 -10.88
CA GLY A 40 9.48 3.34 -10.02
C GLY A 40 9.78 2.66 -8.69
N GLY A 41 9.04 3.04 -7.65
CA GLY A 41 9.11 2.38 -6.33
C GLY A 41 8.50 0.97 -6.36
N THR A 42 8.94 0.08 -5.47
CA THR A 42 8.42 -1.29 -5.32
C THR A 42 7.86 -1.53 -3.92
N GLN A 43 7.43 -2.74 -3.60
CA GLN A 43 7.11 -3.10 -2.20
C GLN A 43 8.35 -3.30 -1.32
N GLY A 44 9.55 -3.43 -1.91
CA GLY A 44 10.78 -3.72 -1.18
C GLY A 44 11.78 -2.56 -1.10
N GLY A 45 11.55 -1.48 -1.84
CA GLY A 45 12.47 -0.35 -1.90
C GLY A 45 12.00 0.75 -2.85
N GLY A 46 12.58 1.94 -2.68
CA GLY A 46 12.31 3.10 -3.53
C GLY A 46 12.90 2.98 -4.92
N GLY A 47 12.37 3.79 -5.84
CA GLY A 47 12.84 3.85 -7.20
C GLY A 47 14.22 4.50 -7.30
N ALA A 48 15.08 3.98 -8.17
CA ALA A 48 16.41 4.54 -8.41
C ALA A 48 16.32 5.96 -8.99
N ALA A 49 17.30 6.80 -8.63
CA ALA A 49 17.47 8.12 -9.24
C ALA A 49 17.74 7.99 -10.75
N GLY A 50 17.15 8.88 -11.54
CA GLY A 50 17.52 9.06 -12.93
C GLY A 50 18.93 9.64 -13.04
N ALA A 51 19.70 9.17 -14.01
CA ALA A 51 21.03 9.70 -14.29
C ALA A 51 20.95 11.03 -15.05
N ALA A 52 21.84 11.95 -14.69
CA ALA A 52 22.18 13.09 -15.52
C ALA A 52 22.80 12.61 -16.85
N GLY A 53 22.59 13.38 -17.92
CA GLY A 53 23.29 13.16 -19.20
C GLY A 53 24.71 13.72 -19.18
N GLN A 54 25.33 13.86 -20.36
CA GLN A 54 26.76 14.22 -20.47
C GLN A 54 27.08 15.57 -19.78
N ASN A 55 28.11 15.56 -18.94
CA ASN A 55 28.77 16.71 -18.29
C ASN A 55 27.98 17.46 -17.20
N ASP A 56 26.91 16.90 -16.64
CA ASP A 56 26.18 17.54 -15.53
C ASP A 56 26.12 16.70 -14.25
N PRO A 57 26.43 17.27 -13.07
CA PRO A 57 26.33 16.58 -11.79
C PRO A 57 24.95 16.72 -11.13
N GLY A 58 23.90 17.20 -11.82
CA GLY A 58 22.60 17.43 -11.19
C GLY A 58 21.99 16.15 -10.65
N THR A 59 22.24 15.89 -9.38
CA THR A 59 21.90 14.61 -8.77
C THR A 59 20.41 14.56 -8.48
N ALA A 60 19.66 13.84 -9.32
CA ALA A 60 18.37 13.33 -8.89
C ALA A 60 18.57 12.41 -7.68
N SER A 61 17.55 12.26 -6.84
CA SER A 61 17.59 11.35 -5.71
C SER A 61 16.67 10.15 -5.90
N ALA A 62 17.05 9.03 -5.26
CA ALA A 62 16.20 7.86 -5.21
C ALA A 62 14.98 8.13 -4.32
N GLY A 63 13.88 7.44 -4.60
CA GLY A 63 12.73 7.42 -3.70
C GLY A 63 13.06 6.65 -2.42
N ALA A 64 12.27 6.90 -1.38
CA ALA A 64 12.38 6.24 -0.07
C ALA A 64 10.99 5.82 0.42
N LEU A 65 10.93 5.23 1.62
CA LEU A 65 9.65 4.90 2.25
C LEU A 65 8.84 6.19 2.45
N GLY A 66 7.61 6.24 1.92
CA GLY A 66 6.71 7.39 2.04
C GLY A 66 7.05 8.60 1.16
N VAL A 67 8.24 8.65 0.55
CA VAL A 67 8.80 9.88 -0.05
C VAL A 67 9.32 9.61 -1.46
N GLY A 68 8.89 10.42 -2.43
CA GLY A 68 9.43 10.41 -3.79
C GLY A 68 10.79 11.12 -3.89
N GLY A 69 11.61 10.72 -4.85
CA GLY A 69 12.91 11.33 -5.12
C GLY A 69 12.79 12.74 -5.70
N GLY A 70 13.76 13.61 -5.40
CA GLY A 70 13.88 14.93 -6.02
C GLY A 70 14.43 14.80 -7.45
N GLY A 71 13.85 15.56 -8.39
CA GLY A 71 14.40 15.66 -9.74
C GLY A 71 15.77 16.34 -9.73
N GLY A 72 16.64 15.93 -10.64
CA GLY A 72 17.94 16.59 -10.85
C GLY A 72 17.75 18.04 -11.27
N ALA A 73 18.70 18.91 -10.94
CA ALA A 73 18.64 20.31 -11.28
C ALA A 73 20.02 20.87 -11.62
N THR A 74 20.21 21.33 -12.86
CA THR A 74 21.40 22.10 -13.26
C THR A 74 21.05 23.19 -14.27
N GLY A 75 21.64 24.38 -14.13
CA GLY A 75 21.55 25.45 -15.13
C GLY A 75 20.13 25.95 -15.43
N GLY A 76 19.17 25.79 -14.52
CA GLY A 76 17.75 26.12 -14.75
C GLY A 76 16.96 25.03 -15.49
N ILE A 77 17.56 23.86 -15.65
CA ILE A 77 16.96 22.64 -16.20
C ILE A 77 16.64 21.69 -15.06
N PHE A 78 15.41 21.18 -15.04
CA PHE A 78 14.89 20.38 -13.94
C PHE A 78 14.35 19.05 -14.46
N GLY A 79 14.67 17.96 -13.76
CA GLY A 79 13.97 16.69 -13.89
C GLY A 79 12.66 16.69 -13.10
N GLY A 80 11.75 15.78 -13.46
CA GLY A 80 10.51 15.57 -12.73
C GLY A 80 10.78 14.91 -11.36
N GLY A 81 10.07 15.36 -10.32
CA GLY A 81 10.10 14.70 -9.01
C GLY A 81 9.45 13.31 -9.07
N GLY A 82 9.92 12.36 -8.27
CA GLY A 82 9.33 11.05 -8.11
C GLY A 82 8.00 11.10 -7.35
N GLY A 83 7.10 10.17 -7.68
CA GLY A 83 5.82 10.02 -6.98
C GLY A 83 6.00 9.42 -5.60
N SER A 84 5.20 9.88 -4.63
CA SER A 84 5.13 9.30 -3.29
C SER A 84 4.43 7.94 -3.29
N GLY A 85 4.44 7.21 -2.18
CA GLY A 85 3.81 5.89 -2.08
C GLY A 85 4.27 5.15 -0.85
N TYR A 86 4.06 3.83 -0.81
CA TYR A 86 4.69 3.00 0.21
C TYR A 86 6.21 3.13 0.11
N PHE A 87 6.76 2.84 -1.07
CA PHE A 87 8.05 3.38 -1.47
C PHE A 87 7.87 4.31 -2.67
N GLY A 88 8.45 5.50 -2.59
CA GLY A 88 8.38 6.49 -3.66
C GLY A 88 9.22 6.09 -4.87
N GLY A 89 8.87 6.63 -6.03
CA GLY A 89 9.71 6.57 -7.22
C GLY A 89 10.90 7.52 -7.14
N GLY A 90 11.93 7.29 -7.93
CA GLY A 90 13.09 8.19 -8.02
C GLY A 90 12.78 9.43 -8.85
N GLY A 91 13.53 10.51 -8.63
CA GLY A 91 13.47 11.68 -9.48
C GLY A 91 14.10 11.44 -10.85
N GLY A 92 13.62 12.13 -11.89
CA GLY A 92 14.24 12.13 -13.21
C GLY A 92 15.54 12.93 -13.20
N GLY A 93 16.52 12.51 -13.99
CA GLY A 93 17.75 13.27 -14.18
C GLY A 93 17.50 14.63 -14.84
N ASP A 94 18.44 15.55 -14.67
CA ASP A 94 18.49 16.83 -15.38
C ASP A 94 19.10 16.64 -16.78
N GLN A 95 18.35 16.99 -17.82
CA GLN A 95 18.90 17.27 -19.15
C GLN A 95 17.92 18.09 -19.97
N GLN A 96 18.40 18.71 -21.05
CA GLN A 96 17.64 19.56 -22.01
C GLN A 96 16.35 18.95 -22.59
N SER A 97 16.00 17.72 -22.23
CA SER A 97 14.76 17.03 -22.62
C SER A 97 13.84 16.66 -21.45
N ALA A 98 14.17 17.15 -20.25
CA ALA A 98 13.42 17.08 -19.01
C ALA A 98 12.90 15.68 -18.69
N ASN A 99 13.69 14.83 -18.03
CA ASN A 99 13.30 13.45 -17.73
C ASN A 99 12.16 13.40 -16.69
N GLY A 100 11.25 12.45 -16.83
CA GLY A 100 10.17 12.25 -15.86
C GLY A 100 10.65 11.56 -14.58
N GLY A 101 10.03 11.88 -13.45
CA GLY A 101 10.21 11.11 -12.22
C GLY A 101 9.44 9.79 -12.28
N GLY A 102 9.89 8.75 -11.58
CA GLY A 102 9.17 7.48 -11.47
C GLY A 102 7.98 7.56 -10.52
N GLY A 103 6.98 6.70 -10.72
CA GLY A 103 5.83 6.58 -9.81
C GLY A 103 6.17 5.81 -8.53
N GLY A 104 5.48 6.09 -7.43
CA GLY A 104 5.59 5.29 -6.21
C GLY A 104 4.71 4.04 -6.23
N SER A 105 5.02 3.10 -5.34
CA SER A 105 4.28 1.85 -5.16
C SER A 105 3.12 2.00 -4.17
N SER A 106 2.14 1.12 -4.31
CA SER A 106 1.19 0.78 -3.25
C SER A 106 1.72 -0.39 -2.43
N PHE A 107 1.18 -0.56 -1.22
CA PHE A 107 1.50 -1.67 -0.33
C PHE A 107 0.42 -2.75 -0.39
N THR A 108 0.83 -4.02 -0.32
CA THR A 108 -0.04 -5.16 -0.07
C THR A 108 0.65 -6.11 0.89
N ALA A 109 0.03 -6.31 2.04
CA ALA A 109 0.57 -7.20 3.07
C ALA A 109 0.64 -8.65 2.55
N VAL A 110 1.68 -9.37 2.97
CA VAL A 110 1.79 -10.82 2.73
C VAL A 110 0.59 -11.51 3.40
N GLY A 111 -0.17 -12.28 2.62
CA GLY A 111 -1.39 -12.96 3.07
C GLY A 111 -2.69 -12.25 2.72
N ALA A 112 -2.64 -11.03 2.17
CA ALA A 112 -3.83 -10.40 1.61
C ALA A 112 -4.19 -11.07 0.26
N SER A 113 -5.43 -11.49 0.11
CA SER A 113 -5.99 -12.03 -1.14
C SER A 113 -7.00 -11.05 -1.75
N SER A 114 -7.21 -11.13 -3.06
CA SER A 114 -8.20 -10.31 -3.79
C SER A 114 -7.95 -8.79 -3.69
N VAL A 115 -6.68 -8.39 -3.63
CA VAL A 115 -6.29 -6.97 -3.61
C VAL A 115 -6.21 -6.43 -5.04
N SER A 116 -6.94 -5.36 -5.32
CA SER A 116 -6.85 -4.60 -6.57
C SER A 116 -6.37 -3.20 -6.26
N HIS A 117 -5.36 -2.74 -6.99
CA HIS A 117 -4.93 -1.35 -6.97
C HIS A 117 -5.40 -0.65 -8.23
N THR A 118 -6.19 0.40 -8.06
CA THR A 118 -6.70 1.19 -9.18
C THR A 118 -5.95 2.52 -9.24
N GLN A 119 -5.35 2.80 -10.39
CA GLN A 119 -4.74 4.09 -10.63
C GLN A 119 -5.81 5.14 -10.91
N GLY A 120 -5.65 6.34 -10.36
CA GLY A 120 -6.54 7.46 -10.64
C GLY A 120 -6.07 8.75 -9.96
N ASN A 121 -6.55 9.89 -10.46
CA ASN A 121 -6.25 11.18 -9.86
C ASN A 121 -7.18 11.41 -8.66
N HIS A 122 -6.66 11.25 -7.46
CA HIS A 122 -7.41 11.45 -6.22
C HIS A 122 -6.91 12.74 -5.58
N ALA A 123 -7.77 13.75 -5.55
CA ALA A 123 -7.52 14.98 -4.79
C ALA A 123 -8.03 14.80 -3.35
N GLY A 124 -7.25 15.26 -2.37
CA GLY A 124 -7.59 15.17 -0.95
C GLY A 124 -7.07 13.91 -0.25
N ASP A 125 -7.57 13.67 0.95
CA ASP A 125 -7.16 12.57 1.82
C ASP A 125 -7.87 11.29 1.35
N GLY A 126 -7.15 10.33 0.75
CA GLY A 126 -7.74 9.12 0.18
C GLY A 126 -8.64 8.32 1.15
N GLN A 127 -9.59 7.56 0.62
CA GLN A 127 -10.56 6.79 1.41
C GLN A 127 -10.08 5.35 1.69
N VAL A 128 -10.32 4.85 2.91
CA VAL A 128 -10.22 3.43 3.26
C VAL A 128 -11.62 2.90 3.60
N VAL A 129 -12.09 1.90 2.86
CA VAL A 129 -13.37 1.20 3.13
C VAL A 129 -13.06 -0.21 3.58
N ILE A 130 -13.51 -0.57 4.79
CA ILE A 130 -13.33 -1.91 5.36
C ILE A 130 -14.69 -2.61 5.38
N THR A 131 -14.81 -3.68 4.59
CA THR A 131 -15.99 -4.55 4.59
C THR A 131 -15.56 -5.92 5.13
N PHE A 132 -16.30 -6.44 6.10
CA PHE A 132 -16.05 -7.78 6.65
C PHE A 132 -17.37 -8.54 6.74
N THR A 133 -17.30 -9.83 6.45
CA THR A 133 -18.38 -10.77 6.73
C THR A 133 -18.12 -11.41 8.08
N ILE A 134 -19.07 -11.24 9.01
CA ILE A 134 -19.02 -11.96 10.28
C ILE A 134 -19.48 -13.39 9.99
N ALA A 135 -18.58 -14.36 10.11
CA ALA A 135 -18.98 -15.75 10.16
C ALA A 135 -19.76 -15.96 11.46
N THR A 136 -21.09 -16.11 11.37
CA THR A 136 -21.91 -16.56 12.49
C THR A 136 -21.58 -18.03 12.74
N ALA A 137 -20.58 -18.27 13.58
CA ALA A 137 -20.37 -19.59 14.15
C ALA A 137 -21.62 -19.95 14.96
N ALA A 138 -22.22 -21.11 14.68
CA ALA A 138 -23.30 -21.61 15.51
C ALA A 138 -22.81 -21.72 16.96
N ILE A 139 -23.54 -21.14 17.90
CA ILE A 139 -23.30 -21.40 19.32
C ILE A 139 -23.52 -22.90 19.50
N PRO A 140 -22.55 -23.67 20.03
CA PRO A 140 -22.73 -25.09 20.22
C PRO A 140 -23.93 -25.32 21.14
N THR A 141 -24.97 -25.95 20.59
CA THR A 141 -26.11 -26.38 21.38
C THR A 141 -25.72 -27.65 22.13
N LEU A 142 -26.24 -27.81 23.35
CA LEU A 142 -26.10 -29.07 24.07
C LEU A 142 -26.80 -30.17 23.27
N SER A 143 -26.16 -31.34 23.13
CA SER A 143 -26.80 -32.53 22.57
C SER A 143 -28.04 -32.89 23.38
N GLU A 144 -29.02 -33.57 22.77
CA GLU A 144 -30.24 -34.02 23.46
C GLU A 144 -29.91 -34.82 24.74
N TRP A 145 -28.87 -35.65 24.70
CA TRP A 145 -28.39 -36.39 25.86
C TRP A 145 -27.80 -35.49 26.95
N ALA A 146 -27.07 -34.44 26.58
CA ALA A 146 -26.53 -33.48 27.54
C ALA A 146 -27.66 -32.66 28.20
N GLN A 147 -28.72 -32.33 27.45
CA GLN A 147 -29.91 -31.68 27.98
C GLN A 147 -30.68 -32.60 28.95
N LEU A 148 -30.90 -33.86 28.58
CA LEU A 148 -31.54 -34.86 29.45
C LEU A 148 -30.74 -35.12 30.71
N ALA A 149 -29.41 -35.24 30.62
CA ALA A 149 -28.53 -35.42 31.77
C ALA A 149 -28.59 -34.21 32.72
N MET A 150 -28.62 -32.99 32.18
CA MET A 150 -28.78 -31.77 32.98
C MET A 150 -30.12 -31.73 33.72
N VAL A 151 -31.22 -32.08 33.04
CA VAL A 151 -32.56 -32.17 33.66
C VAL A 151 -32.57 -33.23 34.76
N ALA A 152 -32.03 -34.42 34.49
CA ALA A 152 -31.96 -35.51 35.47
C ALA A 152 -31.13 -35.12 36.70
N LEU A 153 -30.01 -34.43 36.51
CA LEU A 153 -29.17 -33.92 37.61
C LEU A 153 -29.93 -32.88 38.45
N LEU A 154 -30.64 -31.95 37.80
CA LEU A 154 -31.39 -30.90 38.49
C LEU A 154 -32.56 -31.48 39.30
N VAL A 155 -33.33 -32.38 38.70
CA VAL A 155 -34.48 -33.03 39.35
C VAL A 155 -34.00 -33.96 40.47
N GLY A 156 -33.03 -34.83 40.17
CA GLY A 156 -32.49 -35.78 41.15
C GLY A 156 -31.79 -35.10 42.31
N GLY A 157 -30.96 -34.08 42.04
CA GLY A 157 -30.31 -33.25 43.05
C GLY A 157 -31.30 -32.46 43.89
N GLY A 158 -32.34 -31.89 43.27
CA GLY A 158 -33.44 -31.21 43.95
C GLY A 158 -34.22 -32.11 44.90
N LEU A 159 -34.63 -33.31 44.44
CA LEU A 159 -35.30 -34.31 45.28
C LEU A 159 -34.42 -34.77 46.45
N LEU A 160 -33.13 -35.01 46.20
CA LEU A 160 -32.19 -35.42 47.24
C LEU A 160 -32.01 -34.32 48.30
N ALA A 161 -31.91 -33.06 47.87
CA ALA A 161 -31.82 -31.92 48.77
C ALA A 161 -33.09 -31.75 49.61
N LEU A 162 -34.28 -31.94 49.01
CA LEU A 162 -35.55 -31.91 49.73
C LEU A 162 -35.64 -33.03 50.77
N ARG A 163 -35.25 -34.26 50.42
CA ARG A 163 -35.23 -35.40 51.36
C ARG A 163 -34.28 -35.19 52.53
N ARG A 164 -33.14 -34.52 52.31
CA ARG A 164 -32.19 -34.18 53.39
C ARG A 164 -32.73 -33.09 54.33
N ARG A 165 -33.64 -32.23 53.86
CA ARG A 165 -34.31 -31.22 54.70
C ARG A 165 -35.46 -31.77 55.53
N SER A 166 -36.11 -32.85 55.08
CA SER A 166 -37.24 -33.47 55.80
C SER A 166 -36.82 -34.39 56.95
N HIS A 167 -35.52 -34.65 57.13
CA HIS A 167 -34.96 -35.31 58.31
C HIS A 167 -34.08 -34.32 59.08
N PRO A 168 -34.67 -33.40 59.88
CA PRO A 168 -33.89 -32.70 60.90
C PRO A 168 -33.35 -33.71 61.91
N ALA A 169 -32.08 -33.52 62.32
CA ALA A 169 -31.45 -34.25 63.41
C ALA A 169 -32.19 -34.01 64.73
#